data_AF-A0A6C0AZ40-F1
#
_entry.id   AF-A0A6C0AZ40-F1
#
_cell.length_a   1.000
_cell.length_b   1.000
_cell.length_c   1.000
_cell.angle_alpha   90.00
_cell.angle_beta   90.00
_cell.angle_gamma   90.00
#
_symmetry.space_group_name_H-M   'P 1'
#
loop_
_entity.id
_entity.type
_entity.pdbx_description
1 polymer ?
#
loop_
_entity_poly.entity_id
_entity_poly.type
_entity_poly.pdbx_seq_one_letter_code
_entity_poly.pdbx_strand_id
1 'polypeptide(L)'
;MIFKKIITLFALTSNNIPQIPPIGIIYGKTVKLPIIGKQYIETKYINKNTAVIRLEGIINNKGTSKIFYENNKEIIELSDNLISIMNKFRCKLNRPYYDIENDKIIFELCFKSILSKKVILDRIDTK
;
A
#
# COMPACT_ATOMS: atom_id res chain seq x y z
N MET A 1 -20.64 -47.06 -19.76
CA MET A 1 -20.99 -45.75 -19.18
C MET A 1 -20.01 -45.42 -18.06
N ILE A 2 -19.05 -44.55 -18.38
CA ILE A 2 -18.38 -43.51 -17.57
C ILE A 2 -17.63 -43.91 -16.28
N PHE A 3 -16.31 -43.66 -16.34
CA PHE A 3 -15.33 -43.68 -15.24
C PHE A 3 -15.75 -42.82 -14.03
N LYS A 4 -15.70 -43.39 -12.83
CA LYS A 4 -15.69 -42.63 -11.58
C LYS A 4 -14.23 -42.41 -11.12
N LYS A 5 -13.66 -41.27 -11.50
CA LYS A 5 -12.48 -40.70 -10.84
C LYS A 5 -12.94 -39.43 -10.12
N ILE A 6 -13.23 -39.56 -8.83
CA ILE A 6 -13.39 -38.39 -7.96
C ILE A 6 -11.96 -37.98 -7.58
N ILE A 7 -11.43 -37.00 -8.30
CA ILE A 7 -10.21 -36.29 -7.89
C ILE A 7 -10.70 -35.10 -7.08
N THR A 8 -10.80 -35.27 -5.76
CA THR A 8 -10.94 -34.12 -4.86
C THR A 8 -9.54 -33.63 -4.55
N LEU A 9 -9.08 -32.64 -5.32
CA LEU A 9 -7.84 -31.94 -5.03
C LEU A 9 -8.13 -30.92 -3.93
N PHE A 10 -7.86 -31.27 -2.67
CA PHE A 10 -7.74 -30.28 -1.60
C PHE A 10 -6.43 -29.53 -1.82
N ALA A 11 -6.48 -28.43 -2.57
CA ALA A 11 -5.42 -27.44 -2.52
C ALA A 11 -5.50 -26.74 -1.17
N LEU A 12 -4.38 -26.75 -0.44
CA LEU A 12 -4.15 -26.08 0.83
C LEU A 12 -4.89 -24.74 0.88
N THR A 13 -5.91 -24.63 1.73
CA THR A 13 -6.35 -23.32 2.21
C THR A 13 -5.22 -22.81 3.09
N SER A 14 -4.26 -22.12 2.47
CA SER A 14 -3.46 -21.16 3.22
C SER A 14 -4.46 -20.28 3.96
N ASN A 15 -4.47 -20.38 5.29
CA ASN A 15 -5.03 -19.35 6.13
C ASN A 15 -4.19 -18.09 5.84
N ASN A 16 -4.49 -17.40 4.74
CA ASN A 16 -3.89 -16.14 4.35
C ASN A 16 -4.43 -15.09 5.32
N ILE A 17 -3.98 -15.17 6.57
CA ILE A 17 -4.07 -14.04 7.50
C ILE A 17 -3.34 -12.91 6.79
N PRO A 18 -4.02 -11.79 6.49
CA PRO A 18 -3.35 -10.66 5.86
C PRO A 18 -2.16 -10.28 6.73
N GLN A 19 -0.96 -10.33 6.15
CA GLN A 19 0.25 -9.93 6.86
C GLN A 19 0.27 -8.40 6.89
N ILE A 20 -0.03 -7.86 8.06
CA ILE A 20 -0.11 -6.41 8.28
C ILE A 20 1.23 -5.96 8.87
N PRO A 21 1.76 -4.78 8.49
CA PRO A 21 2.93 -4.20 9.13
C PRO A 21 2.74 -4.06 10.65
N PRO A 22 3.82 -4.14 11.44
CA PRO A 22 3.74 -3.87 12.87
C PRO A 22 3.16 -2.48 13.16
N ILE A 23 2.23 -2.42 14.12
CA ILE A 23 1.58 -1.17 14.53
C ILE A 23 2.62 -0.26 15.19
N GLY A 24 2.57 1.03 14.87
CA GLY A 24 3.44 2.05 15.43
C GLY A 24 4.78 2.21 14.72
N ILE A 25 5.17 1.28 13.85
CA ILE A 25 6.39 1.37 13.05
C ILE A 25 6.18 2.32 11.87
N ILE A 26 7.23 3.09 11.58
CA ILE A 26 7.28 4.07 10.50
C ILE A 26 8.09 3.47 9.36
N TYR A 27 7.57 3.59 8.15
CA TYR A 27 8.29 3.27 6.92
C TYR A 27 8.35 4.51 6.08
N GLY A 28 9.49 4.80 5.45
CA GLY A 28 9.59 5.97 4.61
C GLY A 28 10.77 5.97 3.67
N LYS A 29 10.67 6.85 2.66
CA LYS A 29 11.71 7.02 1.64
C LYS A 29 11.54 8.31 0.87
N THR A 30 12.67 8.90 0.48
CA THR A 30 12.69 9.97 -0.52
C THR A 30 12.67 9.38 -1.92
N VAL A 31 11.66 9.73 -2.71
CA VAL A 31 11.50 9.33 -4.11
C VAL A 31 11.44 10.55 -5.03
N LYS A 32 12.14 10.48 -6.17
CA LYS A 32 11.96 11.45 -7.26
C LYS A 32 10.78 11.04 -8.12
N LEU A 33 9.73 11.84 -8.14
CA LEU A 33 8.50 11.60 -8.89
C LEU A 33 8.46 12.45 -10.17
N PRO A 34 7.87 11.94 -11.27
CA PRO A 34 8.01 12.52 -12.61
C PRO A 34 7.35 13.89 -12.83
N ILE A 35 6.52 14.35 -11.89
CA ILE A 35 5.77 15.63 -12.00
C ILE A 35 6.02 16.51 -10.78
N ILE A 36 6.03 15.90 -9.60
CA ILE A 36 6.10 16.59 -8.32
C ILE A 36 7.51 16.56 -7.71
N GLY A 37 8.52 16.21 -8.51
CA GLY A 37 9.92 16.23 -8.10
C GLY A 37 10.20 15.30 -6.91
N LYS A 38 11.18 15.68 -6.08
CA LYS A 38 11.52 14.93 -4.87
C LYS A 38 10.38 15.04 -3.86
N GLN A 39 9.90 13.89 -3.38
CA GLN A 39 8.98 13.77 -2.26
C GLN A 39 9.56 12.77 -1.27
N TYR A 40 9.51 13.10 0.00
CA TYR A 40 9.61 12.14 1.07
C TYR A 40 8.21 11.57 1.35
N ILE A 41 8.09 10.25 1.29
CA ILE A 41 6.86 9.53 1.57
C ILE A 41 7.09 8.74 2.85
N GLU A 42 6.17 8.89 3.78
CA GLU A 42 6.17 8.18 5.06
C GLU A 42 4.80 7.54 5.27
N THR A 43 4.79 6.33 5.84
CA THR A 43 3.58 5.70 6.32
C THR A 43 3.78 5.09 7.70
N LYS A 44 2.75 5.20 8.53
CA LYS A 44 2.72 4.64 9.89
C LYS A 44 1.37 3.98 10.12
N TYR A 45 1.38 2.70 10.46
CA TYR A 45 0.16 1.98 10.85
C TYR A 45 -0.21 2.38 12.28
N ILE A 46 -1.35 3.04 12.46
CA ILE A 46 -1.86 3.43 13.79
C ILE A 46 -2.55 2.23 14.44
N ASN A 47 -3.22 1.40 13.63
CA ASN A 47 -3.85 0.17 14.06
C ASN A 47 -3.90 -0.82 12.88
N LYS A 48 -4.58 -1.96 13.03
CA LYS A 48 -4.65 -3.03 12.03
C LYS A 48 -5.26 -2.61 10.68
N ASN A 49 -6.08 -1.56 10.65
CA ASN A 49 -6.83 -1.16 9.45
C ASN A 49 -6.63 0.30 9.07
N THR A 50 -5.76 1.04 9.75
CA THR A 50 -5.58 2.48 9.53
C THR A 50 -4.10 2.81 9.53
N ALA A 51 -3.64 3.45 8.45
CA ALA A 51 -2.32 4.02 8.35
C ALA A 51 -2.40 5.54 8.11
N VAL A 52 -1.43 6.27 8.62
CA VAL A 52 -1.18 7.67 8.25
C VAL A 52 -0.18 7.67 7.12
N ILE A 53 -0.48 8.37 6.05
CA ILE A 53 0.45 8.61 4.94
C ILE A 53 0.82 10.09 4.99
N ARG A 54 2.11 10.39 5.01
CA ARG A 54 2.65 11.74 4.91
C ARG A 54 3.49 11.88 3.65
N LEU A 55 3.31 13.02 2.98
CA LEU A 55 4.02 13.41 1.78
C LEU A 55 4.69 14.75 2.09
N GLU A 56 6.02 14.77 2.21
CA GLU A 56 6.82 15.97 2.47
C GLU A 56 7.64 16.35 1.23
N GLY A 57 7.68 17.65 0.90
CA GLY A 57 8.21 18.16 -0.37
C GLY A 57 7.21 19.14 -0.98
N ILE A 58 6.96 19.04 -2.30
CA ILE A 58 5.94 19.87 -2.98
C ILE A 58 4.53 19.64 -2.42
N ILE A 59 4.18 18.42 -2.01
CA ILE A 59 2.81 18.12 -1.53
C ILE A 59 2.60 18.56 -0.08
N ASN A 60 3.66 18.53 0.75
CA ASN A 60 3.70 18.90 2.18
C ASN A 60 2.38 18.72 2.94
N ASN A 61 1.86 17.49 2.98
CA ASN A 61 0.56 17.19 3.57
C ASN A 61 0.52 15.75 4.09
N LYS A 62 -0.49 15.44 4.90
CA LYS A 62 -0.75 14.11 5.44
C LYS A 62 -2.22 13.76 5.34
N GLY A 63 -2.51 12.47 5.29
CA GLY A 63 -3.86 11.98 5.54
C GLY A 63 -3.82 10.54 6.00
N THR A 64 -4.99 9.91 6.02
CA THR A 64 -5.13 8.54 6.48
C THR A 64 -5.56 7.64 5.34
N SER A 65 -5.14 6.38 5.38
CA SER A 65 -5.70 5.30 4.58
C SER A 65 -6.32 4.27 5.49
N LYS A 66 -7.54 3.83 5.17
CA LYS A 66 -8.17 2.67 5.80
C LYS A 66 -8.05 1.45 4.89
N ILE A 67 -7.79 0.29 5.48
CA ILE A 67 -7.62 -0.97 4.78
C ILE A 67 -8.75 -1.89 5.21
N PHE A 68 -9.50 -2.39 4.23
CA PHE A 68 -10.59 -3.34 4.41
C PHE A 68 -10.36 -4.56 3.53
N TYR A 69 -10.87 -5.72 3.95
CA TYR A 69 -10.82 -6.93 3.16
C TYR A 69 -12.24 -7.31 2.76
N GLU A 70 -12.53 -7.30 1.46
CA GLU A 70 -13.83 -7.70 0.90
C GLU A 70 -13.58 -8.75 -0.19
N ASN A 71 -14.24 -9.91 -0.11
CA ASN A 71 -14.10 -11.00 -1.09
C ASN A 71 -12.63 -11.40 -1.34
N ASN A 72 -11.81 -11.50 -0.28
CA ASN A 72 -10.37 -11.75 -0.33
C ASN A 72 -9.55 -10.69 -1.11
N LYS A 73 -10.10 -9.49 -1.30
CA LYS A 73 -9.40 -8.35 -1.90
C LYS A 73 -9.17 -7.28 -0.85
N GLU A 74 -7.96 -6.75 -0.84
CA GLU A 74 -7.61 -5.57 -0.05
C GLU A 74 -8.12 -4.30 -0.73
N ILE A 75 -8.95 -3.55 -0.01
CA ILE A 75 -9.52 -2.27 -0.43
C ILE A 75 -8.86 -1.20 0.44
N ILE A 76 -8.24 -0.21 -0.22
CA ILE A 76 -7.67 0.96 0.45
C ILE A 76 -8.54 2.18 0.17
N GLU A 77 -9.09 2.73 1.24
CA GLU A 77 -9.84 3.99 1.23
C GLU A 77 -8.91 5.11 1.72
N LEU A 78 -8.68 6.11 0.88
CA LEU A 78 -7.87 7.28 1.24
C LEU A 78 -8.76 8.37 1.81
N SER A 79 -8.28 9.12 2.80
CA SER A 79 -8.97 10.32 3.28
C SER A 79 -9.19 11.34 2.16
N ASP A 80 -10.27 12.12 2.21
CA ASP A 80 -10.63 13.12 1.19
C ASP A 80 -9.48 14.06 0.84
N ASN A 81 -8.67 14.44 1.83
CA ASN A 81 -7.50 15.27 1.62
C ASN A 81 -6.44 14.59 0.72
N LEU A 82 -6.11 13.31 1.00
CA LEU A 82 -5.20 12.54 0.14
C LEU A 82 -5.78 12.32 -1.25
N ILE A 83 -7.09 12.06 -1.36
CA ILE A 83 -7.78 11.94 -2.66
C ILE A 83 -7.66 13.26 -3.44
N SER A 84 -7.95 14.38 -2.79
CA SER A 84 -7.87 15.71 -3.40
C SER A 84 -6.46 16.02 -3.90
N ILE A 85 -5.44 15.72 -3.11
CA ILE A 85 -4.03 15.82 -3.50
C ILE A 85 -3.72 14.93 -4.70
N MET A 86 -4.08 13.65 -4.62
CA MET A 86 -3.82 12.69 -5.69
C MET A 86 -4.48 13.13 -6.99
N ASN A 87 -5.73 13.60 -6.93
CA ASN A 87 -6.44 14.16 -8.07
C ASN A 87 -5.78 15.43 -8.63
N LYS A 88 -5.37 16.35 -7.75
CA LYS A 88 -4.66 17.59 -8.13
C LYS A 88 -3.38 17.31 -8.90
N PHE A 89 -2.60 16.31 -8.45
CA PHE A 89 -1.37 15.89 -9.11
C PHE A 89 -1.57 14.78 -10.15
N ARG A 90 -2.84 14.44 -10.44
CA ARG A 90 -3.26 13.40 -11.39
C ARG A 90 -2.50 12.09 -11.16
N CYS A 91 -2.34 11.71 -9.91
CA CYS A 91 -1.76 10.44 -9.51
C CYS A 91 -2.77 9.54 -8.79
N LYS A 92 -2.46 8.25 -8.71
CA LYS A 92 -3.20 7.24 -7.96
C LYS A 92 -2.21 6.35 -7.24
N LEU A 93 -2.58 5.89 -6.05
CA LEU A 93 -1.84 4.89 -5.30
C LEU A 93 -2.53 3.54 -5.53
N ASN A 94 -1.77 2.60 -6.07
CA ASN A 94 -2.22 1.26 -6.38
C ASN A 94 -1.49 0.24 -5.52
N ARG A 95 -2.24 -0.75 -5.02
CA ARG A 95 -1.75 -2.02 -4.46
C ARG A 95 -0.62 -1.85 -3.43
N PRO A 96 -0.83 -1.06 -2.35
CA PRO A 96 0.06 -1.14 -1.21
C PRO A 96 -0.02 -2.54 -0.62
N TYR A 97 1.12 -3.15 -0.37
CA TYR A 97 1.22 -4.41 0.37
C TYR A 97 2.47 -4.40 1.24
N TYR A 98 2.44 -5.23 2.28
CA TYR A 98 3.56 -5.43 3.19
C TYR A 98 4.35 -6.68 2.79
N ASP A 99 5.66 -6.50 2.64
CA ASP A 99 6.63 -7.57 2.43
C ASP A 99 7.25 -7.93 3.79
N ILE A 100 6.78 -9.02 4.38
CA ILE A 100 7.21 -9.46 5.71
C ILE A 100 8.66 -9.95 5.73
N GLU A 101 9.13 -10.55 4.64
CA GLU A 101 10.47 -11.15 4.58
C GLU A 101 11.54 -10.06 4.63
N ASN A 102 11.23 -8.91 4.04
CA ASN A 102 12.14 -7.78 3.94
C ASN A 102 11.81 -6.61 4.88
N ASP A 103 10.72 -6.71 5.66
CA ASP A 103 10.16 -5.63 6.50
C ASP A 103 10.00 -4.31 5.70
N LYS A 104 9.20 -4.37 4.62
CA LYS A 104 9.02 -3.24 3.68
C LYS A 104 7.57 -3.02 3.28
N ILE A 105 7.24 -1.77 2.99
CA ILE A 105 5.95 -1.42 2.37
C ILE A 105 6.17 -1.09 0.91
N ILE A 106 5.41 -1.75 0.04
CA ILE A 106 5.56 -1.62 -1.40
C ILE A 106 4.24 -1.17 -1.99
N PHE A 107 4.26 -0.15 -2.84
CA PHE A 107 3.09 0.29 -3.60
C PHE A 107 3.51 0.86 -4.96
N GLU A 108 2.53 1.06 -5.82
CA GLU A 108 2.72 1.68 -7.12
C GLU A 108 2.04 3.05 -7.17
N LEU A 109 2.78 4.07 -7.61
CA LEU A 109 2.22 5.38 -7.93
C LEU A 109 2.04 5.51 -9.44
N CYS A 110 0.80 5.65 -9.89
CA CYS A 110 0.47 5.85 -11.29
C CYS A 110 0.17 7.33 -11.55
N PHE A 111 0.83 7.94 -12.54
CA PHE A 111 0.64 9.33 -12.96
C PHE A 111 -0.04 9.39 -14.33
N LYS A 112 -1.16 10.13 -14.43
CA LYS A 112 -1.91 10.39 -15.67
C LYS A 112 -2.17 9.14 -16.54
N SER A 113 -2.21 7.95 -15.93
CA SER A 113 -2.36 6.65 -16.60
C SER A 113 -1.27 6.27 -17.63
N ILE A 114 -0.13 6.98 -17.68
CA ILE A 114 0.93 6.76 -18.68
C ILE A 114 2.24 6.31 -18.01
N LEU A 115 2.46 6.71 -16.76
CA LEU A 115 3.71 6.44 -16.07
C LEU A 115 3.41 5.87 -14.69
N SER A 116 3.95 4.70 -14.39
CA SER A 116 3.90 4.13 -13.06
C SER A 116 5.28 4.04 -12.45
N LYS A 117 5.33 4.14 -11.12
CA LYS A 117 6.56 4.02 -10.35
C LYS A 117 6.31 3.15 -9.14
N LYS A 118 7.04 2.04 -9.06
CA LYS A 118 7.14 1.23 -7.85
C LYS A 118 7.87 2.04 -6.77
N VAL A 119 7.24 2.16 -5.62
CA VAL A 119 7.81 2.76 -4.42
C VAL A 119 7.96 1.67 -3.37
N ILE A 120 9.14 1.59 -2.79
CA ILE A 120 9.49 0.65 -1.73
C ILE A 120 9.92 1.50 -0.55
N LEU A 121 9.17 1.46 0.53
CA LEU A 121 9.48 2.15 1.77
C LEU A 121 10.21 1.20 2.70
N ASP A 122 11.32 1.69 3.23
CA ASP A 122 12.16 0.98 4.18
C ASP A 122 11.75 1.41 5.60
N ARG A 123 11.85 0.50 6.58
CA ARG A 123 11.61 0.83 7.99
C ARG A 123 12.55 1.95 8.45
N ILE A 124 12.00 2.90 9.20
CA ILE A 124 12.74 4.00 9.81
C ILE A 124 12.86 3.70 11.29
N ASP A 125 14.08 3.41 11.72
CA ASP A 125 14.38 3.29 13.13
C ASP A 125 14.27 4.67 13.78
N THR A 126 13.24 4.84 14.59
CA THR A 126 13.11 5.99 15.47
C THR A 126 13.99 5.71 16.69
N LYS A 127 15.10 6.45 16.79
CA LYS A 127 15.93 6.48 18.01
C LYS A 127 15.16 7.07 19.19
#